data_AF-A0A2V3IEY2-F1
#
_entry.id   AF-A0A2V3IEY2-F1
#
_cell.length_a   1.000
_cell.length_b   1.000
_cell.length_c   1.000
_cell.angle_alpha   90.00
_cell.angle_beta   90.00
_cell.angle_gamma   90.00
#
_symmetry.space_group_name_H-M   'P 1'
#
loop_
_entity.id
_entity.type
_entity.pdbx_description
1 polymer ?
#
loop_
_entity_poly.entity_id
_entity_poly.type
_entity_poly.pdbx_seq_one_letter_code
_entity_poly.pdbx_strand_id
1 'polypeptide(L)'
;MPLGCAPEDEIPRNPTWVGHILPMLKKHRADPRAAALMDYKGVIGRRHELMARCSHPPRADDRVFPPGLSKDFRAVFARFLSGRDGAGGQPLLFDINDPQQLKDTLQLAAEVELATLPPYLGAMYSIKDRHTGGNNGAIRSAISSVVYQEMAHFALVCNMLVSISGQPNFTDKDNIISYPTELPGGLHPGLCVRIRKASIEQMQVFMEIEKPLKTRVPKKDETTGIWYVDKTCDLVEEDNTIGYMYEQIKTSMETLFNNDSITFEHEHHQVEYMEHGLGIKKILSLDDAKEAINVILEQGEGGVPGASETGLDPVDDTTGDMAHYFMFSEVFYGRKIVRNDDPSTGFKYSGEAFELDPAGVYNMMDDPDYRCLTADSSEYKQAVKFAGKYHDMLVSLTSSFNGTPSDMSSAVTDMRALRALAPMAMKADNGLGTGETIGTPFQEPPANT
;
A
#
# COMPACT_ATOMS: atom_id res chain seq x y z
N MET A 1 8.14 19.33 47.95
CA MET A 1 7.86 17.88 47.83
C MET A 1 8.52 17.40 46.55
N PRO A 2 9.29 16.32 46.57
CA PRO A 2 9.94 15.84 45.35
C PRO A 2 8.85 15.44 44.35
N LEU A 3 9.01 15.91 43.12
CA LEU A 3 8.24 15.50 41.96
C LEU A 3 8.30 13.97 41.89
N GLY A 4 7.15 13.33 42.12
CA GLY A 4 7.02 11.89 41.96
C GLY A 4 7.43 11.52 40.54
N CYS A 5 8.39 10.61 40.42
CA CYS A 5 8.61 9.89 39.17
C CYS A 5 7.28 9.26 38.77
N ALA A 6 6.87 9.46 37.52
CA ALA A 6 5.85 8.61 36.92
C ALA A 6 6.32 7.14 37.05
N PRO A 7 5.43 6.19 37.35
CA PRO A 7 5.79 4.77 37.42
C PRO A 7 6.31 4.28 36.05
N GLU A 8 7.13 3.24 36.07
CA GLU A 8 7.49 2.46 34.88
C GLU A 8 6.20 2.02 34.17
N ASP A 9 5.78 2.70 33.10
CA ASP A 9 4.86 2.09 32.14
C ASP A 9 5.60 0.87 31.56
N GLU A 10 5.12 -0.33 31.88
CA GLU A 10 5.80 -1.61 31.64
C GLU A 10 6.22 -1.76 30.17
N ILE A 11 7.50 -2.08 29.94
CA ILE A 11 7.98 -2.52 28.63
C ILE A 11 7.03 -3.62 28.13
N PRO A 12 6.35 -3.44 26.97
CA PRO A 12 5.40 -4.42 26.48
C PRO A 12 6.05 -5.80 26.39
N ARG A 13 5.32 -6.84 26.78
CA ARG A 13 5.84 -8.22 26.74
C ARG A 13 6.29 -8.60 25.32
N ASN A 14 5.48 -8.23 24.33
CA ASN A 14 5.70 -8.45 22.91
C ASN A 14 5.56 -7.12 22.15
N PRO A 15 6.58 -6.25 22.17
CA PRO A 15 6.52 -5.02 21.39
C PRO A 15 6.56 -5.35 19.90
N THR A 16 5.79 -4.60 19.15
CA THR A 16 5.62 -4.74 17.70
C THR A 16 6.19 -3.53 16.97
N TRP A 17 6.51 -3.72 15.69
CA TRP A 17 6.94 -2.62 14.85
C TRP A 17 5.86 -1.55 14.72
N VAL A 18 4.65 -1.95 14.33
CA VAL A 18 3.56 -1.00 14.02
C VAL A 18 2.96 -0.39 15.29
N GLY A 19 2.77 -1.17 16.35
CA GLY A 19 2.11 -0.68 17.58
C GLY A 19 3.04 0.11 18.52
N HIS A 20 4.36 -0.12 18.45
CA HIS A 20 5.28 0.41 19.46
C HIS A 20 6.47 1.17 18.87
N ILE A 21 7.20 0.57 17.91
CA ILE A 21 8.46 1.15 17.45
C ILE A 21 8.24 2.31 16.48
N LEU A 22 7.48 2.08 15.40
CA LEU A 22 7.25 3.06 14.36
C LEU A 22 6.56 4.34 14.90
N PRO A 23 5.51 4.28 15.74
CA PRO A 23 4.88 5.49 16.29
C PRO A 23 5.84 6.32 17.15
N MET A 24 6.71 5.67 17.94
CA MET A 24 7.72 6.39 18.72
C MET A 24 8.76 7.07 17.82
N LEU A 25 9.16 6.44 16.71
CA LEU A 25 10.09 7.04 15.74
C LEU A 25 9.44 8.19 14.95
N LYS A 26 8.17 8.07 14.55
CA LYS A 26 7.42 9.13 13.84
C LYS A 26 7.44 10.46 14.62
N LYS A 27 7.35 10.42 15.96
CA LYS A 27 7.46 11.61 16.84
C LYS A 27 8.79 12.37 16.69
N HIS A 28 9.84 11.70 16.20
CA HIS A 28 11.17 12.26 16.02
C HIS A 28 11.61 12.29 14.53
N ARG A 29 10.70 12.12 13.57
CA ARG A 29 11.00 12.00 12.12
C ARG A 29 11.88 13.10 11.52
N ALA A 30 11.91 14.29 12.13
CA ALA A 30 12.76 15.39 11.70
C ALA A 30 14.26 15.15 12.00
N ASP A 31 14.59 14.24 12.92
CA ASP A 31 15.95 13.81 13.17
C ASP A 31 16.34 12.72 12.15
N PRO A 32 17.42 12.91 11.36
CA PRO A 32 17.86 11.94 10.36
C PRO A 32 18.13 10.53 10.92
N ARG A 33 18.45 10.42 12.22
CA ARG A 33 18.66 9.14 12.89
C ARG A 33 17.35 8.40 13.13
N ALA A 34 16.30 9.11 13.50
CA ALA A 34 14.96 8.53 13.61
C ALA A 34 14.49 8.08 12.24
N ALA A 35 14.68 8.91 11.20
CA ALA A 35 14.36 8.55 9.82
C ALA A 35 15.08 7.26 9.36
N ALA A 36 16.37 7.13 9.65
CA ALA A 36 17.14 5.92 9.34
C ALA A 36 16.73 4.68 10.16
N LEU A 37 16.01 4.86 11.26
CA LEU A 37 15.45 3.78 12.07
C LEU A 37 14.01 3.45 11.71
N MET A 38 13.35 4.22 10.83
CA MET A 38 11.99 3.92 10.32
C MET A 38 12.01 2.95 9.13
N ASP A 39 13.19 2.58 8.61
CA ASP A 39 13.37 1.50 7.64
C ASP A 39 13.37 0.15 8.38
N TYR A 40 12.27 -0.59 8.27
CA TYR A 40 12.10 -1.89 8.92
C TYR A 40 13.17 -2.88 8.46
N LYS A 41 13.43 -2.98 7.15
CA LYS A 41 14.44 -3.89 6.60
C LYS A 41 15.83 -3.58 7.14
N GLY A 42 16.21 -2.31 7.14
CA GLY A 42 17.49 -1.84 7.66
C GLY A 42 17.64 -2.04 9.17
N VAL A 43 16.55 -2.00 9.93
CA VAL A 43 16.54 -2.35 11.35
C VAL A 43 16.73 -3.85 11.56
N ILE A 44 15.95 -4.69 10.88
CA ILE A 44 16.05 -6.15 11.01
C ILE A 44 17.42 -6.65 10.53
N GLY A 45 17.94 -6.12 9.42
CA GLY A 45 19.26 -6.47 8.89
C GLY A 45 20.42 -6.09 9.82
N ARG A 46 20.25 -5.09 10.68
CA ARG A 46 21.24 -4.66 11.69
C ARG A 46 20.86 -5.04 13.12
N ARG A 47 19.93 -5.97 13.30
CA ARG A 47 19.33 -6.37 14.58
C ARG A 47 20.37 -6.59 15.69
N HIS A 48 21.42 -7.38 15.43
CA HIS A 48 22.45 -7.67 16.43
C HIS A 48 23.27 -6.43 16.84
N GLU A 49 23.61 -5.57 15.87
CA GLU A 49 24.32 -4.32 16.15
C GLU A 49 23.46 -3.37 16.98
N LEU A 50 22.21 -3.16 16.56
CA LEU A 50 21.26 -2.27 17.23
C LEU A 50 20.94 -2.75 18.65
N MET A 51 20.77 -4.06 18.83
CA MET A 51 20.55 -4.67 20.15
C MET A 51 21.74 -4.41 21.08
N ALA A 52 22.98 -4.63 20.60
CA ALA A 52 24.17 -4.33 21.38
C ALA A 52 24.25 -2.84 21.78
N ARG A 53 23.84 -1.93 20.89
CA ARG A 53 23.81 -0.49 21.19
C ARG A 53 22.75 -0.11 22.22
N CYS A 54 21.58 -0.77 22.23
CA CYS A 54 20.57 -0.55 23.26
C CYS A 54 21.07 -0.92 24.68
N SER A 55 21.96 -1.91 24.80
CA SER A 55 22.52 -2.35 26.08
C SER A 55 23.58 -1.42 26.67
N HIS A 56 24.03 -0.39 25.93
CA HIS A 56 25.01 0.58 26.40
C HIS A 56 24.34 1.91 26.75
N PRO A 57 24.83 2.62 27.80
CA PRO A 57 24.34 3.96 28.10
C PRO A 57 24.55 4.90 26.89
N PRO A 58 23.63 5.86 26.65
CA PRO A 58 23.78 6.82 25.58
C PRO A 58 25.16 7.50 25.64
N ARG A 59 25.89 7.47 24.53
CA ARG A 59 27.17 8.18 24.42
C ARG A 59 26.93 9.57 23.84
N ALA A 60 27.76 10.54 24.22
CA ALA A 60 27.66 11.90 23.69
C ALA A 60 27.83 11.96 22.15
N ASP A 61 28.47 10.95 21.55
CA ASP A 61 28.70 10.78 20.12
C ASP A 61 27.76 9.76 19.46
N ASP A 62 26.63 9.40 20.10
CA ASP A 62 25.69 8.42 19.54
C ASP A 62 25.07 8.92 18.21
N ARG A 63 25.53 8.31 17.12
CA ARG A 63 25.08 8.59 15.75
C ARG A 63 23.89 7.74 15.32
N VAL A 64 23.42 6.82 16.16
CA VAL A 64 22.37 5.87 15.80
C VAL A 64 21.03 6.26 16.40
N PHE A 65 21.00 6.64 17.68
CA PHE A 65 19.76 7.05 18.33
C PHE A 65 19.68 8.59 18.43
N PRO A 66 18.52 9.19 18.15
CA PRO A 66 18.30 10.61 18.40
C PRO A 66 18.42 10.96 19.90
N PRO A 67 18.95 12.14 20.27
CA PRO A 67 19.16 12.58 21.65
C PRO A 67 17.86 12.70 22.46
N GLY A 68 16.74 12.92 21.77
CA GLY A 68 15.42 13.06 22.37
C GLY A 68 14.68 11.75 22.60
N LEU A 69 15.22 10.61 22.17
CA LEU A 69 14.59 9.30 22.41
C LEU A 69 14.74 8.92 23.89
N SER A 70 13.61 8.59 24.55
CA SER A 70 13.61 8.24 25.97
C SER A 70 14.42 6.96 26.25
N LYS A 71 14.83 6.77 27.52
CA LYS A 71 15.39 5.49 27.97
C LYS A 71 14.40 4.35 27.73
N ASP A 72 13.11 4.64 27.85
CA ASP A 72 12.02 3.69 27.65
C ASP A 72 11.98 3.19 26.21
N PHE A 73 12.20 4.07 25.21
CA PHE A 73 12.32 3.62 23.82
C PHE A 73 13.41 2.56 23.66
N ARG A 74 14.61 2.79 24.20
CA ARG A 74 15.73 1.85 24.01
C ARG A 74 15.41 0.49 24.62
N ALA A 75 14.69 0.48 25.74
CA ALA A 75 14.27 -0.76 26.39
C ALA A 75 13.20 -1.51 25.58
N VAL A 76 12.18 -0.79 25.09
CA VAL A 76 11.14 -1.34 24.20
C VAL A 76 11.74 -1.82 22.88
N PHE A 77 12.65 -1.05 22.29
CA PHE A 77 13.33 -1.40 21.04
C PHE A 77 14.26 -2.60 21.21
N ALA A 78 15.00 -2.70 22.32
CA ALA A 78 15.80 -3.88 22.63
C ALA A 78 14.92 -5.14 22.77
N ARG A 79 13.77 -5.01 23.43
CA ARG A 79 12.80 -6.10 23.57
C ARG A 79 12.21 -6.51 22.22
N PHE A 80 11.78 -5.56 21.39
CA PHE A 80 11.35 -5.79 20.01
C PHE A 80 12.41 -6.57 19.21
N LEU A 81 13.66 -6.09 19.23
CA LEU A 81 14.79 -6.73 18.56
C LEU A 81 15.12 -8.11 19.17
N SER A 82 14.62 -8.47 20.35
CA SER A 82 14.83 -9.82 20.92
C SER A 82 13.81 -10.85 20.39
N GLY A 83 12.77 -10.39 19.68
CA GLY A 83 11.70 -11.23 19.14
C GLY A 83 10.67 -11.63 20.22
N ARG A 84 9.64 -12.39 19.81
CA ARG A 84 8.56 -12.86 20.70
C ARG A 84 9.13 -13.56 21.94
N ASP A 85 8.64 -13.15 23.12
CA ASP A 85 9.08 -13.62 24.45
C ASP A 85 10.60 -13.55 24.73
N GLY A 86 11.39 -12.83 23.90
CA GLY A 86 12.85 -12.77 24.05
C GLY A 86 13.59 -14.07 23.72
N ALA A 87 12.93 -15.03 23.06
CA ALA A 87 13.44 -16.38 22.81
C ALA A 87 14.13 -16.56 21.44
N GLY A 88 14.46 -15.48 20.74
CA GLY A 88 15.21 -15.54 19.47
C GLY A 88 14.35 -15.68 18.19
N GLY A 89 13.04 -15.39 18.27
CA GLY A 89 12.15 -15.32 17.10
C GLY A 89 12.33 -14.06 16.24
N GLN A 90 11.64 -13.98 15.10
CA GLN A 90 11.55 -12.74 14.32
C GLN A 90 10.77 -11.68 15.11
N PRO A 91 11.18 -10.40 15.05
CA PRO A 91 10.37 -9.31 15.60
C PRO A 91 9.00 -9.26 14.95
N LEU A 92 7.97 -8.93 15.74
CA LEU A 92 6.58 -8.94 15.28
C LEU A 92 6.27 -7.63 14.55
N LEU A 93 5.71 -7.73 13.34
CA LEU A 93 5.18 -6.55 12.65
C LEU A 93 3.89 -6.07 13.33
N PHE A 94 2.97 -7.01 13.60
CA PHE A 94 1.68 -6.81 14.24
C PHE A 94 1.51 -7.77 15.45
N ASP A 95 0.68 -7.36 16.41
CA ASP A 95 0.17 -8.16 17.53
C ASP A 95 -1.10 -7.46 18.03
N ILE A 96 -2.19 -7.60 17.28
CA ILE A 96 -3.41 -6.80 17.42
C ILE A 96 -4.34 -7.50 18.42
N ASN A 97 -4.35 -7.04 19.66
CA ASN A 97 -5.04 -7.69 20.78
C ASN A 97 -6.04 -6.76 21.49
N ASP A 98 -6.13 -5.50 21.09
CA ASP A 98 -7.08 -4.54 21.65
C ASP A 98 -7.73 -3.66 20.56
N PRO A 99 -8.86 -2.99 20.88
CA PRO A 99 -9.58 -2.17 19.91
C PRO A 99 -8.76 -1.02 19.32
N GLN A 100 -7.84 -0.42 20.07
CA GLN A 100 -7.04 0.69 19.55
C GLN A 100 -6.02 0.18 18.53
N GLN A 101 -5.35 -0.93 18.81
CA GLN A 101 -4.44 -1.57 17.86
C GLN A 101 -5.15 -1.97 16.56
N LEU A 102 -6.40 -2.43 16.65
CA LEU A 102 -7.19 -2.75 15.45
C LEU A 102 -7.49 -1.49 14.63
N LYS A 103 -7.88 -0.40 15.28
CA LYS A 103 -8.11 0.90 14.61
C LYS A 103 -6.85 1.43 13.94
N ASP A 104 -5.72 1.40 14.65
CA ASP A 104 -4.44 1.86 14.13
C ASP A 104 -4.00 1.02 12.92
N THR A 105 -4.25 -0.29 12.96
CA THR A 105 -3.93 -1.19 11.84
C THR A 105 -4.88 -0.98 10.65
N LEU A 106 -6.16 -0.71 10.87
CA LEU A 106 -7.10 -0.35 9.80
C LEU A 106 -6.77 1.01 9.17
N GLN A 107 -6.33 1.99 9.96
CA GLN A 107 -5.81 3.26 9.44
C GLN A 107 -4.56 3.01 8.56
N LEU A 108 -3.64 2.16 9.03
CA LEU A 108 -2.48 1.75 8.24
C LEU A 108 -2.89 1.04 6.95
N ALA A 109 -3.88 0.14 7.00
CA ALA A 109 -4.38 -0.53 5.81
C ALA A 109 -4.94 0.47 4.79
N ALA A 110 -5.71 1.46 5.23
CA ALA A 110 -6.19 2.52 4.34
C ALA A 110 -5.04 3.37 3.76
N GLU A 111 -3.97 3.62 4.52
CA GLU A 111 -2.75 4.25 4.00
C GLU A 111 -2.07 3.39 2.94
N VAL A 112 -2.05 2.06 3.10
CA VAL A 112 -1.50 1.13 2.10
C VAL A 112 -2.31 1.17 0.80
N GLU A 113 -3.64 1.04 0.86
CA GLU A 113 -4.52 1.13 -0.32
C GLU A 113 -4.37 2.50 -1.02
N LEU A 114 -4.20 3.58 -0.25
CA LEU A 114 -3.93 4.89 -0.82
C LEU A 114 -2.53 5.00 -1.44
N ALA A 115 -1.54 4.26 -0.92
CA ALA A 115 -0.16 4.27 -1.40
C ALA A 115 0.03 3.56 -2.75
N THR A 116 -0.84 2.62 -3.11
CA THR A 116 -0.77 1.89 -4.39
C THR A 116 -1.31 2.73 -5.55
N LEU A 117 -2.26 3.63 -5.29
CA LEU A 117 -2.96 4.43 -6.29
C LEU A 117 -2.04 5.36 -7.10
N PRO A 118 -1.19 6.24 -6.51
CA PRO A 118 -0.31 7.12 -7.29
C PRO A 118 0.66 6.40 -8.25
N PRO A 119 1.35 5.31 -7.86
CA PRO A 119 2.14 4.49 -8.78
C PRO A 119 1.32 3.96 -9.96
N TYR A 120 0.15 3.36 -9.70
CA TYR A 120 -0.71 2.78 -10.73
C TYR A 120 -1.24 3.85 -11.68
N LEU A 121 -1.71 4.97 -11.14
CA LEU A 121 -2.17 6.13 -11.91
C LEU A 121 -1.05 6.74 -12.75
N GLY A 122 0.16 6.89 -12.20
CA GLY A 122 1.32 7.41 -12.93
C GLY A 122 1.66 6.56 -14.16
N ALA A 123 1.74 5.24 -13.98
CA ALA A 123 1.97 4.31 -15.07
C ALA A 123 0.81 4.33 -16.08
N MET A 124 -0.44 4.25 -15.61
CA MET A 124 -1.63 4.29 -16.46
C MET A 124 -1.67 5.56 -17.32
N TYR A 125 -1.52 6.75 -16.72
CA TYR A 125 -1.57 8.03 -17.43
C TYR A 125 -0.41 8.21 -18.42
N SER A 126 0.73 7.59 -18.17
CA SER A 126 1.86 7.62 -19.11
C SER A 126 1.59 6.87 -20.42
N ILE A 127 0.63 5.93 -20.47
CA ILE A 127 0.25 5.24 -21.70
C ILE A 127 -0.60 6.18 -22.57
N LYS A 128 -0.14 6.48 -23.78
CA LYS A 128 -0.73 7.49 -24.69
C LYS A 128 -2.15 7.11 -25.15
N ASP A 129 -3.09 8.05 -25.02
CA ASP A 129 -4.49 7.87 -25.44
C ASP A 129 -4.65 7.46 -26.92
N ARG A 130 -3.83 8.00 -27.83
CA ARG A 130 -3.90 7.66 -29.27
C ARG A 130 -3.51 6.20 -29.57
N HIS A 131 -2.94 5.51 -28.59
CA HIS A 131 -2.55 4.10 -28.63
C HIS A 131 -3.49 3.25 -27.75
N THR A 132 -4.72 3.73 -27.48
CA THR A 132 -5.76 2.96 -26.77
C THR A 132 -6.35 1.80 -27.60
N GLY A 133 -5.83 1.54 -28.81
CA GLY A 133 -6.04 0.29 -29.56
C GLY A 133 -4.85 -0.68 -29.41
N GLY A 134 -5.10 -1.98 -29.53
CA GLY A 134 -4.06 -3.01 -29.36
C GLY A 134 -3.62 -3.18 -27.90
N ASN A 135 -2.42 -3.75 -27.69
CA ASN A 135 -1.94 -4.15 -26.37
C ASN A 135 -1.82 -2.97 -25.39
N ASN A 136 -1.22 -1.85 -25.77
CA ASN A 136 -1.10 -0.69 -24.86
C ASN A 136 -2.47 -0.19 -24.37
N GLY A 137 -3.49 -0.18 -25.23
CA GLY A 137 -4.84 0.18 -24.84
C GLY A 137 -5.46 -0.80 -23.85
N ALA A 138 -5.32 -2.09 -24.12
CA ALA A 138 -5.80 -3.14 -23.22
C ALA A 138 -5.06 -3.14 -21.87
N ILE A 139 -3.73 -2.92 -21.87
CA ILE A 139 -2.92 -2.75 -20.65
C ILE A 139 -3.39 -1.52 -19.86
N ARG A 140 -3.59 -0.38 -20.53
CA ARG A 140 -4.11 0.83 -19.87
C ARG A 140 -5.48 0.59 -19.23
N SER A 141 -6.37 -0.12 -19.91
CA SER A 141 -7.68 -0.48 -19.38
C SER A 141 -7.58 -1.44 -18.18
N ALA A 142 -6.66 -2.40 -18.23
CA ALA A 142 -6.42 -3.33 -17.13
C ALA A 142 -5.84 -2.63 -15.89
N ILE A 143 -4.87 -1.72 -16.05
CA ILE A 143 -4.39 -0.90 -14.93
C ILE A 143 -5.54 -0.01 -14.41
N SER A 144 -6.39 0.52 -15.29
CA SER A 144 -7.54 1.32 -14.88
C SER A 144 -8.55 0.53 -14.06
N SER A 145 -8.80 -0.75 -14.34
CA SER A 145 -9.72 -1.56 -13.53
C SER A 145 -9.16 -1.79 -12.13
N VAL A 146 -7.86 -2.06 -12.01
CA VAL A 146 -7.18 -2.20 -10.71
C VAL A 146 -7.25 -0.90 -9.92
N VAL A 147 -6.98 0.25 -10.55
CA VAL A 147 -7.14 1.56 -9.88
C VAL A 147 -8.54 1.75 -9.30
N TYR A 148 -9.59 1.32 -10.00
CA TYR A 148 -10.96 1.40 -9.48
C TYR A 148 -11.18 0.43 -8.30
N GLN A 149 -10.62 -0.78 -8.36
CA GLN A 149 -10.68 -1.76 -7.28
C GLN A 149 -9.95 -1.25 -6.02
N GLU A 150 -8.74 -0.71 -6.15
CA GLU A 150 -7.97 -0.12 -5.03
C GLU A 150 -8.70 1.08 -4.40
N MET A 151 -9.41 1.90 -5.19
CA MET A 151 -10.28 2.96 -4.65
C MET A 151 -11.44 2.39 -3.81
N ALA A 152 -12.00 1.26 -4.24
CA ALA A 152 -13.04 0.57 -3.47
C ALA A 152 -12.46 -0.08 -2.21
N HIS A 153 -11.28 -0.69 -2.28
CA HIS A 153 -10.57 -1.28 -1.14
C HIS A 153 -10.32 -0.23 -0.07
N PHE A 154 -9.74 0.91 -0.45
CA PHE A 154 -9.57 2.07 0.42
C PHE A 154 -10.87 2.46 1.15
N ALA A 155 -11.98 2.55 0.40
CA ALA A 155 -13.27 2.95 0.96
C ALA A 155 -13.86 1.90 1.91
N LEU A 156 -13.73 0.61 1.57
CA LEU A 156 -14.17 -0.51 2.41
C LEU A 156 -13.37 -0.55 3.73
N VAL A 157 -12.06 -0.33 3.68
CA VAL A 157 -11.21 -0.25 4.89
C VAL A 157 -11.58 0.94 5.75
N CYS A 158 -11.85 2.11 5.14
CA CYS A 158 -12.34 3.26 5.88
C CYS A 158 -13.70 2.98 6.54
N ASN A 159 -14.62 2.30 5.86
CA ASN A 159 -15.90 1.88 6.46
C ASN A 159 -15.70 0.89 7.62
N MET A 160 -14.77 -0.08 7.49
CA MET A 160 -14.41 -0.98 8.58
C MET A 160 -13.89 -0.20 9.78
N LEU A 161 -12.98 0.76 9.57
CA LEU A 161 -12.45 1.62 10.63
C LEU A 161 -13.56 2.44 11.32
N VAL A 162 -14.44 3.08 10.54
CA VAL A 162 -15.59 3.84 11.05
C VAL A 162 -16.55 2.95 11.83
N SER A 163 -16.81 1.73 11.36
CA SER A 163 -17.76 0.80 11.98
C SER A 163 -17.39 0.44 13.41
N ILE A 164 -16.09 0.40 13.74
CA ILE A 164 -15.61 0.15 15.10
C ILE A 164 -15.30 1.44 15.89
N SER A 165 -15.88 2.57 15.48
CA SER A 165 -15.68 3.90 16.07
C SER A 165 -14.25 4.45 15.92
N GLY A 166 -13.59 4.14 14.81
CA GLY A 166 -12.37 4.81 14.37
C GLY A 166 -12.67 6.05 13.51
N GLN A 167 -11.62 6.83 13.23
CA GLN A 167 -11.70 8.07 12.47
C GLN A 167 -10.56 8.10 11.45
N PRO A 168 -10.80 7.71 10.18
CA PRO A 168 -9.77 7.71 9.15
C PRO A 168 -9.20 9.12 8.93
N ASN A 169 -7.89 9.28 8.80
CA ASN A 169 -7.28 10.60 8.57
C ASN A 169 -6.21 10.54 7.46
N PHE A 170 -6.36 11.39 6.44
CA PHE A 170 -5.44 11.49 5.31
C PHE A 170 -4.91 12.91 5.07
N THR A 171 -5.13 13.82 6.02
CA THR A 171 -4.65 15.22 5.96
C THR A 171 -3.52 15.48 6.95
N ASP A 172 -3.34 14.60 7.94
CA ASP A 172 -2.20 14.68 8.82
C ASP A 172 -0.90 14.36 8.06
N LYS A 173 0.11 15.22 8.27
CA LYS A 173 1.45 15.09 7.65
C LYS A 173 2.10 13.71 7.82
N ASP A 174 1.69 12.95 8.83
CA ASP A 174 2.25 11.64 9.19
C ASP A 174 1.58 10.48 8.44
N ASN A 175 0.48 10.77 7.74
CA ASN A 175 -0.33 9.83 6.96
C ASN A 175 -0.24 10.11 5.45
N ILE A 176 0.29 11.28 5.07
CA ILE A 176 0.53 11.65 3.68
C ILE A 176 1.82 10.98 3.19
N ILE A 177 1.71 10.19 2.13
CA ILE A 177 2.80 9.45 1.52
C ILE A 177 3.58 10.34 0.55
N SER A 178 4.91 10.31 0.65
CA SER A 178 5.82 10.98 -0.28
C SER A 178 6.60 9.93 -1.07
N TYR A 179 6.62 10.05 -2.40
CA TYR A 179 7.34 9.11 -3.27
C TYR A 179 8.74 9.64 -3.62
N PRO A 180 9.75 8.77 -3.78
CA PRO A 180 9.70 7.32 -3.59
C PRO A 180 9.54 6.92 -2.11
N THR A 181 8.85 5.81 -1.84
CA THR A 181 8.58 5.31 -0.47
C THR A 181 8.79 3.79 -0.37
N GLU A 182 8.82 3.26 0.85
CA GLU A 182 8.46 1.86 1.11
C GLU A 182 6.94 1.75 1.32
N LEU A 183 6.39 0.53 1.29
CA LEU A 183 4.99 0.35 1.70
C LEU A 183 4.82 0.75 3.18
N PRO A 184 3.72 1.45 3.52
CA PRO A 184 3.45 1.84 4.90
C PRO A 184 3.54 0.67 5.88
N GLY A 185 3.96 0.96 7.11
CA GLY A 185 4.00 -0.03 8.19
C GLY A 185 5.15 -1.04 8.10
N GLY A 186 6.06 -0.92 7.13
CA GLY A 186 7.15 -1.88 6.94
C GLY A 186 6.72 -3.17 6.23
N LEU A 187 5.59 -3.12 5.52
CA LEU A 187 5.15 -4.20 4.64
C LEU A 187 6.11 -4.37 3.47
N HIS A 188 6.21 -5.60 2.98
CA HIS A 188 7.12 -6.04 1.92
C HIS A 188 8.53 -5.42 1.99
N PRO A 189 9.31 -5.71 3.05
CA PRO A 189 10.50 -4.94 3.41
C PRO A 189 11.53 -4.77 2.27
N GLY A 190 11.86 -3.51 1.97
CA GLY A 190 12.80 -3.12 0.92
C GLY A 190 12.24 -3.07 -0.49
N LEU A 191 10.92 -3.19 -0.66
CA LEU A 191 10.23 -2.78 -1.87
C LEU A 191 10.24 -1.25 -1.94
N CYS A 192 10.78 -0.69 -3.02
CA CYS A 192 10.75 0.74 -3.27
C CYS A 192 9.61 1.06 -4.25
N VAL A 193 8.57 1.70 -3.73
CA VAL A 193 7.39 2.14 -4.46
C VAL A 193 7.65 3.54 -5.02
N ARG A 194 7.57 3.67 -6.34
CA ARG A 194 7.91 4.88 -7.09
C ARG A 194 6.81 5.26 -8.08
N ILE A 195 6.65 6.54 -8.36
CA ILE A 195 5.76 7.02 -9.43
C ILE A 195 6.57 7.09 -10.71
N ARG A 196 6.32 6.15 -11.63
CA ARG A 196 7.05 6.05 -12.90
C ARG A 196 6.10 5.79 -14.07
N LYS A 197 6.59 6.04 -15.28
CA LYS A 197 5.90 5.64 -16.50
C LYS A 197 5.75 4.11 -16.58
N ALA A 198 4.80 3.65 -17.37
CA ALA A 198 4.61 2.24 -17.65
C ALA A 198 5.87 1.67 -18.29
N SER A 199 6.43 0.63 -17.67
CA SER A 199 7.55 -0.16 -18.16
C SER A 199 7.46 -1.56 -17.57
N ILE A 200 8.21 -2.52 -18.10
CA ILE A 200 8.25 -3.89 -17.55
C ILE A 200 8.78 -3.87 -16.11
N GLU A 201 9.76 -3.03 -15.81
CA GLU A 201 10.29 -2.84 -14.45
C GLU A 201 9.23 -2.30 -13.51
N GLN A 202 8.37 -1.37 -13.98
CA GLN A 202 7.28 -0.86 -13.16
C GLN A 202 6.18 -1.91 -12.95
N MET A 203 5.87 -2.74 -13.95
CA MET A 203 4.95 -3.87 -13.77
C MET A 203 5.49 -4.88 -12.76
N GLN A 204 6.81 -5.11 -12.72
CA GLN A 204 7.42 -5.95 -11.70
C GLN A 204 7.24 -5.37 -10.30
N VAL A 205 7.40 -4.05 -10.12
CA VAL A 205 7.10 -3.40 -8.84
C VAL A 205 5.64 -3.60 -8.45
N PHE A 206 4.69 -3.50 -9.39
CA PHE A 206 3.27 -3.73 -9.11
C PHE A 206 3.00 -5.19 -8.74
N MET A 207 3.65 -6.16 -9.38
CA MET A 207 3.59 -7.56 -8.96
C MET A 207 4.12 -7.79 -7.54
N GLU A 208 5.16 -7.06 -7.11
CA GLU A 208 5.67 -7.16 -5.73
C GLU A 208 4.73 -6.49 -4.72
N ILE A 209 4.01 -5.42 -5.10
CA ILE A 209 2.96 -4.82 -4.25
C ILE A 209 1.83 -5.83 -4.02
N GLU A 210 1.31 -6.42 -5.11
CA GLU A 210 0.20 -7.38 -5.10
C GLU A 210 0.63 -8.81 -4.78
N LYS A 211 1.86 -8.99 -4.29
CA LYS A 211 2.46 -10.31 -4.15
C LYS A 211 1.65 -11.14 -3.16
N PRO A 212 1.16 -12.32 -3.57
CA PRO A 212 0.34 -13.13 -2.69
C PRO A 212 1.09 -13.60 -1.45
N LEU A 213 0.38 -13.69 -0.33
CA LEU A 213 0.93 -14.25 0.93
C LEU A 213 1.48 -15.66 0.71
N LYS A 214 0.78 -16.48 -0.08
CA LYS A 214 1.20 -17.84 -0.44
C LYS A 214 1.11 -18.01 -1.95
N THR A 215 2.24 -18.17 -2.60
CA THR A 215 2.30 -18.35 -4.05
C THR A 215 3.30 -19.42 -4.45
N ARG A 216 3.20 -19.90 -5.69
CA ARG A 216 4.24 -20.74 -6.30
C ARG A 216 5.03 -19.90 -7.27
N VAL A 217 6.36 -20.03 -7.22
CA VAL A 217 7.26 -19.30 -8.13
C VAL A 217 7.05 -19.81 -9.56
N PRO A 218 6.69 -18.93 -10.52
CA PRO A 218 6.63 -19.30 -11.92
C PRO A 218 7.99 -19.79 -12.43
N LYS A 219 7.98 -20.87 -13.21
CA LYS A 219 9.17 -21.43 -13.87
C LYS A 219 9.12 -21.12 -15.36
N LYS A 220 10.28 -21.02 -15.99
CA LYS A 220 10.40 -20.90 -17.44
C LYS A 220 10.72 -22.27 -18.04
N ASP A 221 9.92 -22.71 -19.00
CA ASP A 221 10.26 -23.85 -19.84
C ASP A 221 11.41 -23.45 -20.78
N GLU A 222 12.58 -24.07 -20.60
CA GLU A 222 13.80 -23.82 -21.38
C GLU A 222 13.61 -24.11 -22.89
N THR A 223 12.69 -25.01 -23.25
CA THR A 223 12.44 -25.42 -24.64
C THR A 223 11.53 -24.43 -25.35
N THR A 224 10.44 -24.02 -24.70
CA THR A 224 9.41 -23.15 -25.31
C THR A 224 9.61 -21.67 -24.98
N GLY A 225 10.38 -21.37 -23.94
CA GLY A 225 10.53 -20.03 -23.37
C GLY A 225 9.31 -19.52 -22.61
N ILE A 226 8.27 -20.35 -22.44
CA ILE A 226 7.00 -19.98 -21.81
C ILE A 226 7.10 -20.12 -20.29
N TRP A 227 6.55 -19.14 -19.58
CA TRP A 227 6.43 -19.18 -18.12
C TRP A 227 5.19 -19.98 -17.71
N TYR A 228 5.30 -20.78 -16.64
CA TYR A 228 4.21 -21.57 -16.11
C TYR A 228 4.32 -21.75 -14.59
N VAL A 229 3.19 -21.99 -13.95
CA VAL A 229 3.09 -22.33 -12.53
C VAL A 229 2.88 -23.84 -12.40
N ASP A 230 3.81 -24.49 -11.71
CA ASP A 230 3.80 -25.93 -11.47
C ASP A 230 3.05 -26.23 -10.16
N LYS A 231 1.87 -26.87 -10.23
CA LYS A 231 1.06 -27.18 -9.03
C LYS A 231 1.72 -28.20 -8.11
N THR A 232 2.72 -28.94 -8.58
CA THR A 232 3.44 -29.93 -7.77
C THR A 232 4.54 -29.32 -6.91
N CYS A 233 4.88 -28.04 -7.13
CA CYS A 233 5.85 -27.33 -6.31
C CYS A 233 5.25 -26.86 -4.99
N ASP A 234 6.13 -26.73 -4.00
CA ASP A 234 5.76 -26.19 -2.70
C ASP A 234 5.31 -24.73 -2.82
N LEU A 235 4.33 -24.36 -1.99
CA LEU A 235 3.97 -22.97 -1.79
C LEU A 235 5.13 -22.27 -1.06
N VAL A 236 5.48 -21.09 -1.54
CA VAL A 236 6.34 -20.15 -0.83
C VAL A 236 5.42 -19.20 -0.09
N GLU A 237 5.63 -19.11 1.22
CA GLU A 237 4.99 -18.11 2.07
C GLU A 237 5.89 -16.89 2.15
N GLU A 238 5.33 -15.72 1.88
CA GLU A 238 6.04 -14.45 1.88
C GLU A 238 5.71 -13.70 3.17
N ASP A 239 6.74 -13.27 3.89
CA ASP A 239 6.54 -12.54 5.14
C ASP A 239 6.14 -11.09 4.86
N ASN A 240 5.18 -10.57 5.63
CA ASN A 240 4.79 -9.15 5.65
C ASN A 240 4.18 -8.61 4.34
N THR A 241 3.45 -9.43 3.57
CA THR A 241 2.64 -8.96 2.42
C THR A 241 1.40 -8.16 2.86
N ILE A 242 0.70 -7.55 1.91
CA ILE A 242 -0.60 -6.92 2.16
C ILE A 242 -1.60 -7.96 2.68
N GLY A 243 -1.66 -9.15 2.08
CA GLY A 243 -2.52 -10.23 2.57
C GLY A 243 -2.17 -10.71 3.98
N TYR A 244 -0.89 -10.73 4.35
CA TYR A 244 -0.51 -11.00 5.74
C TYR A 244 -1.17 -10.02 6.72
N MET A 245 -1.16 -8.72 6.41
CA MET A 245 -1.79 -7.70 7.24
C MET A 245 -3.30 -7.93 7.35
N TYR A 246 -3.99 -8.20 6.24
CA TYR A 246 -5.43 -8.45 6.25
C TYR A 246 -5.83 -9.71 7.02
N GLU A 247 -5.02 -10.78 6.96
CA GLU A 247 -5.22 -11.97 7.79
C GLU A 247 -5.07 -11.65 9.30
N GLN A 248 -4.13 -10.77 9.68
CA GLN A 248 -4.03 -10.28 11.07
C GLN A 248 -5.27 -9.46 11.47
N ILE A 249 -5.70 -8.51 10.62
CA ILE A 249 -6.89 -7.68 10.87
C ILE A 249 -8.12 -8.57 11.06
N LYS A 250 -8.34 -9.53 10.15
CA LYS A 250 -9.47 -10.47 10.17
C LYS A 250 -9.49 -11.29 11.45
N THR A 251 -8.38 -11.94 11.79
CA THR A 251 -8.25 -12.78 13.00
C THR A 251 -8.51 -11.97 14.28
N SER A 252 -7.94 -10.76 14.36
CA SER A 252 -8.08 -9.91 15.53
C SER A 252 -9.47 -9.31 15.65
N MET A 253 -10.10 -8.93 14.54
CA MET A 253 -11.48 -8.44 14.53
C MET A 253 -12.45 -9.52 14.99
N GLU A 254 -12.31 -10.76 14.51
CA GLU A 254 -13.11 -11.90 15.01
C GLU A 254 -12.92 -12.12 16.51
N THR A 255 -11.66 -12.08 16.98
CA THR A 255 -11.34 -12.30 18.40
C THR A 255 -11.93 -11.21 19.29
N LEU A 256 -11.78 -9.93 18.89
CA LEU A 256 -12.27 -8.78 19.63
C LEU A 256 -13.80 -8.65 19.59
N PHE A 257 -14.43 -9.12 18.52
CA PHE A 257 -15.89 -9.17 18.45
C PHE A 257 -16.44 -10.27 19.38
N ASN A 258 -15.86 -11.47 19.33
CA ASN A 258 -16.31 -12.62 20.13
C ASN A 258 -16.10 -12.45 21.64
N ASN A 259 -15.25 -11.52 22.07
CA ASN A 259 -15.02 -11.20 23.48
C ASN A 259 -15.69 -9.88 23.90
N ASP A 260 -16.59 -9.33 23.08
CA ASP A 260 -17.34 -8.09 23.32
C ASP A 260 -16.45 -6.83 23.47
N SER A 261 -15.22 -6.84 22.96
CA SER A 261 -14.32 -5.65 23.00
C SER A 261 -14.59 -4.64 21.89
N ILE A 262 -15.23 -5.07 20.79
CA ILE A 262 -15.70 -4.19 19.72
C ILE A 262 -17.15 -4.48 19.36
N THR A 263 -17.83 -3.46 18.85
CA THR A 263 -19.17 -3.52 18.26
C THR A 263 -19.17 -2.80 16.91
N PHE A 264 -20.10 -3.16 16.02
CA PHE A 264 -20.29 -2.50 14.73
C PHE A 264 -21.37 -1.42 14.86
N GLU A 265 -20.98 -0.16 14.66
CA GLU A 265 -21.78 1.02 14.91
C GLU A 265 -21.58 2.07 13.79
N HIS A 266 -22.11 3.28 13.99
CA HIS A 266 -21.87 4.44 13.12
C HIS A 266 -22.29 4.26 11.65
N GLU A 267 -23.34 3.48 11.38
CA GLU A 267 -23.88 3.25 10.02
C GLU A 267 -24.04 4.55 9.21
N HIS A 268 -24.52 5.63 9.84
CA HIS A 268 -24.77 6.90 9.17
C HIS A 268 -23.50 7.72 8.86
N HIS A 269 -22.34 7.30 9.35
CA HIS A 269 -21.04 7.91 9.06
C HIS A 269 -20.23 7.12 8.03
N GLN A 270 -20.74 5.96 7.60
CA GLN A 270 -20.11 5.14 6.58
C GLN A 270 -20.56 5.57 5.18
N VAL A 271 -19.69 5.34 4.19
CA VAL A 271 -19.95 5.65 2.77
C VAL A 271 -20.57 4.45 2.08
N GLU A 272 -21.59 4.66 1.27
CA GLU A 272 -22.12 3.68 0.33
C GLU A 272 -22.01 4.26 -1.08
N TYR A 273 -21.42 3.51 -2.01
CA TYR A 273 -21.21 3.97 -3.39
C TYR A 273 -21.25 2.80 -4.38
N MET A 274 -22.33 2.73 -5.16
CA MET A 274 -22.61 1.63 -6.09
C MET A 274 -22.35 2.00 -7.57
N GLU A 275 -22.03 3.26 -7.85
CA GLU A 275 -21.78 3.69 -9.23
C GLU A 275 -20.47 3.08 -9.76
N HIS A 276 -20.36 3.00 -11.09
CA HIS A 276 -19.16 2.50 -11.78
C HIS A 276 -18.73 1.07 -11.40
N GLY A 277 -19.61 0.28 -10.76
CA GLY A 277 -19.32 -1.10 -10.38
C GLY A 277 -18.40 -1.24 -9.17
N LEU A 278 -18.18 -0.17 -8.40
CA LEU A 278 -17.26 -0.19 -7.24
C LEU A 278 -17.79 -1.00 -6.05
N GLY A 279 -19.12 -1.15 -5.92
CA GLY A 279 -19.71 -2.03 -4.91
C GLY A 279 -19.37 -1.68 -3.46
N ILE A 280 -19.14 -0.40 -3.15
CA ILE A 280 -18.75 0.04 -1.80
C ILE A 280 -19.99 -0.05 -0.89
N LYS A 281 -19.97 -1.01 0.03
CA LYS A 281 -21.03 -1.29 1.01
C LYS A 281 -20.64 -0.77 2.39
N LYS A 282 -21.65 -0.56 3.24
CA LYS A 282 -21.47 -0.36 4.68
C LYS A 282 -21.11 -1.69 5.36
N ILE A 283 -20.38 -1.59 6.47
CA ILE A 283 -19.97 -2.66 7.36
C ILE A 283 -20.82 -2.58 8.62
N LEU A 284 -21.80 -3.47 8.75
CA LEU A 284 -22.78 -3.46 9.85
C LEU A 284 -22.62 -4.65 10.79
N SER A 285 -21.75 -5.59 10.44
CA SER A 285 -21.52 -6.84 11.15
C SER A 285 -20.12 -7.39 10.91
N LEU A 286 -19.74 -8.39 11.71
CA LEU A 286 -18.50 -9.14 11.51
C LEU A 286 -18.48 -9.83 10.14
N ASP A 287 -19.63 -10.33 9.67
CA ASP A 287 -19.74 -10.99 8.37
C ASP A 287 -19.50 -10.00 7.23
N ASP A 288 -20.05 -8.78 7.31
CA ASP A 288 -19.78 -7.73 6.30
C ASP A 288 -18.29 -7.36 6.25
N ALA A 289 -17.64 -7.26 7.41
CA ALA A 289 -16.21 -6.95 7.48
C ALA A 289 -15.36 -8.07 6.88
N LYS A 290 -15.72 -9.34 7.15
CA LYS A 290 -15.05 -10.51 6.57
C LYS A 290 -15.28 -10.59 5.07
N GLU A 291 -16.48 -10.29 4.58
CA GLU A 291 -16.77 -10.19 3.14
C GLU A 291 -15.88 -9.13 2.50
N ALA A 292 -15.81 -7.92 3.07
CA ALA A 292 -14.97 -6.84 2.56
C ALA A 292 -13.48 -7.22 2.50
N ILE A 293 -12.95 -7.83 3.56
CA ILE A 293 -11.56 -8.31 3.58
C ILE A 293 -11.32 -9.40 2.51
N ASN A 294 -12.26 -10.34 2.35
CA ASN A 294 -12.14 -11.37 1.33
C ASN A 294 -12.14 -10.76 -0.08
N VAL A 295 -12.99 -9.77 -0.36
CA VAL A 295 -12.98 -9.06 -1.65
C VAL A 295 -11.62 -8.42 -1.92
N ILE A 296 -11.02 -7.76 -0.92
CA ILE A 296 -9.70 -7.12 -1.06
C ILE A 296 -8.63 -8.17 -1.37
N LEU A 297 -8.59 -9.27 -0.61
CA LEU A 297 -7.64 -10.37 -0.82
C LEU A 297 -7.83 -11.07 -2.17
N GLU A 298 -9.08 -11.34 -2.56
CA GLU A 298 -9.41 -12.00 -3.82
C GLU A 298 -9.01 -11.15 -5.02
N GLN A 299 -9.34 -9.85 -5.00
CA GLN A 299 -9.01 -8.94 -6.10
C GLN A 299 -7.51 -8.64 -6.17
N GLY A 300 -6.81 -8.45 -5.04
CA GLY A 300 -5.36 -8.23 -5.05
C GLY A 300 -4.57 -9.47 -5.47
N GLU A 301 -4.71 -10.55 -4.69
CA GLU A 301 -3.79 -11.70 -4.72
C GLU A 301 -4.32 -12.89 -5.55
N GLY A 302 -5.62 -12.96 -5.84
CA GLY A 302 -6.25 -14.07 -6.56
C GLY A 302 -6.73 -15.20 -5.64
N GLY A 303 -7.12 -14.88 -4.41
CA GLY A 303 -7.86 -15.78 -3.54
C GLY A 303 -7.50 -15.66 -2.07
N VAL A 304 -8.41 -16.10 -1.20
CA VAL A 304 -8.16 -16.20 0.24
C VAL A 304 -7.16 -17.33 0.51
N PRO A 305 -6.12 -17.13 1.36
CA PRO A 305 -5.18 -18.18 1.74
C PRO A 305 -5.91 -19.48 2.18
N GLY A 306 -5.72 -20.56 1.43
CA GLY A 306 -6.32 -21.87 1.72
C GLY A 306 -7.69 -22.15 1.10
N ALA A 307 -8.30 -21.21 0.36
CA ALA A 307 -9.60 -21.41 -0.29
C ALA A 307 -9.55 -22.28 -1.55
N SER A 308 -8.36 -22.54 -2.11
CA SER A 308 -8.16 -23.42 -3.27
C SER A 308 -7.07 -24.45 -2.99
N GLU A 309 -7.36 -25.73 -3.28
CA GLU A 309 -6.38 -26.82 -3.30
C GLU A 309 -5.22 -26.53 -4.28
N THR A 310 -5.43 -25.63 -5.25
CA THR A 310 -4.41 -25.26 -6.22
C THR A 310 -3.53 -24.11 -5.77
N GLY A 311 -3.85 -23.36 -4.71
CA GLY A 311 -3.14 -22.13 -4.37
C GLY A 311 -3.27 -21.07 -5.47
N LEU A 312 -4.01 -20.01 -5.17
CA LEU A 312 -4.33 -18.86 -6.04
C LEU A 312 -5.05 -19.22 -7.35
N ASP A 313 -6.18 -18.57 -7.60
CA ASP A 313 -6.86 -18.55 -8.88
C ASP A 313 -6.67 -17.16 -9.52
N PRO A 314 -6.02 -17.06 -10.70
CA PRO A 314 -5.89 -15.81 -11.42
C PRO A 314 -7.21 -15.14 -11.75
N VAL A 315 -8.29 -15.91 -11.91
CA VAL A 315 -9.59 -15.40 -12.34
C VAL A 315 -10.67 -15.87 -11.38
N ASP A 316 -11.47 -14.93 -10.89
CA ASP A 316 -12.68 -15.24 -10.14
C ASP A 316 -13.70 -15.89 -11.08
N ASP A 317 -14.10 -17.13 -10.80
CA ASP A 317 -15.03 -17.89 -11.65
C ASP A 317 -16.46 -17.31 -11.65
N THR A 318 -16.81 -16.47 -10.67
CA THR A 318 -18.13 -15.83 -10.52
C THR A 318 -18.19 -14.52 -11.32
N THR A 319 -17.19 -13.66 -11.16
CA THR A 319 -17.18 -12.34 -11.80
C THR A 319 -16.47 -12.36 -13.16
N GLY A 320 -15.54 -13.29 -13.36
CA GLY A 320 -14.61 -13.32 -14.49
C GLY A 320 -13.47 -12.30 -14.35
N ASP A 321 -13.36 -11.61 -13.22
CA ASP A 321 -12.32 -10.61 -12.98
C ASP A 321 -10.99 -11.28 -12.66
N MET A 322 -9.91 -10.71 -13.19
CA MET A 322 -8.55 -11.18 -12.94
C MET A 322 -7.95 -10.43 -11.75
N ALA A 323 -7.32 -11.16 -10.85
CA ALA A 323 -6.64 -10.55 -9.71
C ALA A 323 -5.41 -9.73 -10.13
N HIS A 324 -5.10 -8.71 -9.34
CA HIS A 324 -4.15 -7.65 -9.68
C HIS A 324 -2.76 -8.22 -9.95
N TYR A 325 -2.26 -9.11 -9.08
CA TYR A 325 -0.97 -9.80 -9.28
C TYR A 325 -0.87 -10.43 -10.66
N PHE A 326 -1.91 -11.18 -11.05
CA PHE A 326 -1.91 -11.90 -12.31
C PHE A 326 -2.07 -10.97 -13.50
N MET A 327 -2.89 -9.92 -13.38
CA MET A 327 -3.01 -8.89 -14.41
C MET A 327 -1.67 -8.23 -14.72
N PHE A 328 -0.93 -7.79 -13.71
CA PHE A 328 0.40 -7.20 -13.91
C PHE A 328 1.40 -8.22 -14.46
N SER A 329 1.29 -9.48 -14.03
CA SER A 329 2.15 -10.56 -14.51
C SER A 329 1.96 -10.87 -16.01
N GLU A 330 0.76 -10.73 -16.57
CA GLU A 330 0.55 -10.90 -18.01
C GLU A 330 1.35 -9.88 -18.82
N VAL A 331 1.43 -8.64 -18.33
CA VAL A 331 2.22 -7.57 -18.95
C VAL A 331 3.71 -7.83 -18.79
N PHE A 332 4.14 -8.24 -17.59
CA PHE A 332 5.53 -8.53 -17.28
C PHE A 332 6.08 -9.70 -18.13
N TYR A 333 5.34 -10.81 -18.23
CA TYR A 333 5.71 -11.96 -19.04
C TYR A 333 5.37 -11.80 -20.53
N GLY A 334 4.64 -10.75 -20.89
CA GLY A 334 4.31 -10.37 -22.26
C GLY A 334 3.27 -11.27 -22.94
N ARG A 335 2.53 -12.10 -22.19
CA ARG A 335 1.51 -13.00 -22.73
C ARG A 335 0.36 -13.18 -21.75
N LYS A 336 -0.85 -13.37 -22.29
CA LYS A 336 -2.04 -13.72 -21.51
C LYS A 336 -1.87 -15.06 -20.78
N ILE A 337 -2.39 -15.14 -19.56
CA ILE A 337 -2.41 -16.36 -18.76
C ILE A 337 -3.55 -17.26 -19.24
N VAL A 338 -3.29 -18.56 -19.30
CA VAL A 338 -4.31 -19.57 -19.63
C VAL A 338 -4.26 -20.71 -18.62
N ARG A 339 -5.44 -21.22 -18.23
CA ARG A 339 -5.57 -22.48 -17.49
C ARG A 339 -4.95 -23.59 -18.35
N ASN A 340 -4.16 -24.47 -17.74
CA ASN A 340 -3.57 -25.58 -18.49
C ASN A 340 -4.61 -26.70 -18.70
N ASP A 341 -4.46 -27.47 -19.79
CA ASP A 341 -5.38 -28.57 -20.12
C ASP A 341 -5.16 -29.81 -19.23
N ASP A 342 -4.01 -29.91 -18.56
CA ASP A 342 -3.65 -30.99 -17.64
C ASP A 342 -4.13 -30.66 -16.20
N PRO A 343 -4.98 -31.49 -15.59
CA PRO A 343 -5.49 -31.31 -14.22
C PRO A 343 -4.40 -31.13 -13.15
N SER A 344 -3.21 -31.66 -13.38
CA SER A 344 -2.07 -31.62 -12.45
C SER A 344 -1.23 -30.34 -12.54
N THR A 345 -1.58 -29.41 -13.43
CA THR A 345 -0.74 -28.22 -13.70
C THR A 345 -1.52 -26.92 -13.54
N GLY A 346 -0.81 -25.86 -13.15
CA GLY A 346 -1.30 -24.53 -12.82
C GLY A 346 -1.82 -23.77 -14.03
N PHE A 347 -1.22 -22.62 -14.23
CA PHE A 347 -1.50 -21.72 -15.32
C PHE A 347 -0.22 -21.49 -16.11
N LYS A 348 -0.34 -21.15 -17.40
CA LYS A 348 0.80 -20.85 -18.27
C LYS A 348 0.59 -19.52 -18.97
N TYR A 349 1.65 -18.75 -19.14
CA TYR A 349 1.66 -17.52 -19.92
C TYR A 349 1.84 -17.87 -21.40
N SER A 350 0.91 -18.62 -21.97
CA SER A 350 0.96 -19.10 -23.36
C SER A 350 -0.15 -18.55 -24.24
N GLY A 351 -0.98 -17.65 -23.72
CA GLY A 351 -2.07 -17.02 -24.46
C GLY A 351 -1.56 -16.03 -25.51
N GLU A 352 -2.45 -15.14 -25.94
CA GLU A 352 -2.13 -14.08 -26.89
C GLU A 352 -0.98 -13.19 -26.38
N ALA A 353 -0.18 -12.65 -27.31
CA ALA A 353 0.91 -11.75 -26.97
C ALA A 353 0.34 -10.46 -26.37
N PHE A 354 0.84 -10.07 -25.20
CA PHE A 354 0.34 -8.97 -24.39
C PHE A 354 1.48 -8.05 -23.93
N GLU A 355 2.31 -7.64 -24.89
CA GLU A 355 3.50 -6.83 -24.66
C GLU A 355 3.19 -5.33 -24.64
N LEU A 356 3.81 -4.60 -23.72
CA LEU A 356 3.81 -3.15 -23.69
C LEU A 356 4.76 -2.60 -24.76
N ASP A 357 4.25 -1.81 -25.72
CA ASP A 357 5.06 -1.07 -26.67
C ASP A 357 5.57 0.25 -26.04
N PRO A 358 6.88 0.42 -25.82
CA PRO A 358 7.44 1.65 -25.24
C PRO A 358 7.20 2.90 -26.09
N ALA A 359 7.02 2.77 -27.42
CA ALA A 359 6.72 3.91 -28.29
C ALA A 359 5.35 4.54 -27.97
N GLY A 360 4.44 3.73 -27.41
CA GLY A 360 3.12 4.15 -26.93
C GLY A 360 3.12 4.77 -25.54
N VAL A 361 4.28 5.02 -24.91
CA VAL A 361 4.39 5.59 -23.56
C VAL A 361 5.02 6.99 -23.62
N TYR A 362 4.53 7.93 -22.82
CA TYR A 362 5.15 9.25 -22.64
C TYR A 362 6.46 9.13 -21.86
N ASN A 363 7.45 9.95 -22.18
CA ASN A 363 8.71 10.01 -21.45
C ASN A 363 8.54 10.82 -20.15
N MET A 364 7.71 10.34 -19.23
CA MET A 364 7.44 11.00 -17.95
C MET A 364 8.68 10.95 -17.06
N MET A 365 8.96 12.04 -16.34
CA MET A 365 9.98 12.04 -15.28
C MET A 365 9.62 11.05 -14.16
N ASP A 366 10.64 10.42 -13.59
CA ASP A 366 10.50 9.60 -12.39
C ASP A 366 10.22 10.46 -11.16
N ASP A 367 9.32 10.00 -10.28
CA ASP A 367 8.86 10.67 -9.05
C ASP A 367 8.60 12.18 -9.23
N PRO A 368 7.56 12.56 -10.02
CA PRO A 368 7.21 13.96 -10.27
C PRO A 368 7.13 14.80 -8.99
N ASP A 369 7.99 15.82 -8.92
CA ASP A 369 8.06 16.75 -7.79
C ASP A 369 8.10 18.19 -8.30
N TYR A 370 7.07 18.99 -7.97
CA TYR A 370 7.03 20.39 -8.39
C TYR A 370 8.19 21.21 -7.83
N ARG A 371 8.81 20.79 -6.71
CA ARG A 371 9.92 21.50 -6.05
C ARG A 371 11.20 21.46 -6.88
N CYS A 372 11.31 20.52 -7.81
CA CYS A 372 12.42 20.42 -8.76
C CYS A 372 12.25 21.32 -9.99
N LEU A 373 11.04 21.86 -10.21
CA LEU A 373 10.75 22.72 -11.35
C LEU A 373 11.15 24.17 -11.08
N THR A 374 11.39 24.93 -12.14
CA THR A 374 11.69 26.37 -12.00
C THR A 374 10.48 27.09 -11.39
N ALA A 375 10.67 27.75 -10.25
CA ALA A 375 9.60 28.47 -9.55
C ALA A 375 8.89 29.47 -10.49
N ASP A 376 7.57 29.59 -10.35
CA ASP A 376 6.68 30.46 -11.14
C ASP A 376 6.59 30.19 -12.65
N SER A 377 7.29 29.18 -13.17
CA SER A 377 7.14 28.69 -14.54
C SER A 377 5.73 28.14 -14.82
N SER A 378 5.38 27.94 -16.10
CA SER A 378 4.13 27.28 -16.49
C SER A 378 4.05 25.86 -15.94
N GLU A 379 5.18 25.15 -15.98
CA GLU A 379 5.33 23.77 -15.56
C GLU A 379 5.11 23.65 -14.05
N TYR A 380 5.75 24.53 -13.27
CA TYR A 380 5.56 24.63 -11.83
C TYR A 380 4.10 24.90 -11.46
N LYS A 381 3.45 25.88 -12.10
CA LYS A 381 2.05 26.23 -11.82
C LYS A 381 1.10 25.07 -12.14
N GLN A 382 1.37 24.33 -13.22
CA GLN A 382 0.59 23.16 -13.58
C GLN A 382 0.77 22.02 -12.56
N ALA A 383 2.01 21.76 -12.14
CA ALA A 383 2.34 20.75 -11.14
C ALA A 383 1.72 21.08 -9.77
N VAL A 384 1.81 22.34 -9.33
CA VAL A 384 1.17 22.82 -8.09
C VAL A 384 -0.36 22.75 -8.17
N LYS A 385 -0.96 23.03 -9.32
CA LYS A 385 -2.41 22.87 -9.51
C LYS A 385 -2.86 21.42 -9.33
N PHE A 386 -2.07 20.46 -9.83
CA PHE A 386 -2.34 19.03 -9.61
C PHE A 386 -2.21 18.67 -8.12
N ALA A 387 -1.12 19.07 -7.48
CA ALA A 387 -0.87 18.85 -6.05
C ALA A 387 -2.00 19.43 -5.16
N GLY A 388 -2.45 20.65 -5.45
CA GLY A 388 -3.58 21.26 -4.73
C GLY A 388 -4.88 20.48 -4.89
N LYS A 389 -5.17 19.96 -6.09
CA LYS A 389 -6.35 19.11 -6.31
C LYS A 389 -6.25 17.75 -5.63
N TYR A 390 -5.04 17.21 -5.49
CA TYR A 390 -4.81 15.99 -4.73
C TYR A 390 -5.06 16.22 -3.23
N HIS A 391 -4.58 17.34 -2.69
CA HIS A 391 -4.88 17.76 -1.32
C HIS A 391 -6.38 17.94 -1.06
N ASP A 392 -7.08 18.68 -1.93
CA ASP A 392 -8.54 18.89 -1.82
C ASP A 392 -9.32 17.54 -1.79
N MET A 393 -8.87 16.57 -2.60
CA MET A 393 -9.43 15.23 -2.60
C MET A 393 -9.20 14.52 -1.26
N LEU A 394 -8.00 14.56 -0.69
CA LEU A 394 -7.69 13.94 0.61
C LEU A 394 -8.48 14.57 1.76
N VAL A 395 -8.67 15.90 1.72
CA VAL A 395 -9.54 16.62 2.66
C VAL A 395 -10.98 16.12 2.55
N SER A 396 -11.51 16.04 1.32
CA SER A 396 -12.87 15.57 1.08
C SER A 396 -13.07 14.10 1.49
N LEU A 397 -12.11 13.22 1.21
CA LEU A 397 -12.13 11.82 1.65
C LEU A 397 -12.11 11.73 3.18
N THR A 398 -11.22 12.48 3.84
CA THR A 398 -11.16 12.52 5.31
C THR A 398 -12.50 12.99 5.90
N SER A 399 -13.13 14.02 5.34
CA SER A 399 -14.46 14.47 5.79
C SER A 399 -15.56 13.41 5.56
N SER A 400 -15.52 12.74 4.41
CA SER A 400 -16.52 11.74 4.01
C SER A 400 -16.63 10.59 5.00
N PHE A 401 -15.49 10.12 5.52
CA PHE A 401 -15.43 9.03 6.49
C PHE A 401 -15.41 9.51 7.95
N ASN A 402 -15.66 10.80 8.22
CA ASN A 402 -15.72 11.35 9.59
C ASN A 402 -17.02 12.13 9.85
N GLY A 403 -18.15 11.55 9.44
CA GLY A 403 -19.48 12.05 9.80
C GLY A 403 -20.20 12.84 8.71
N THR A 404 -19.59 13.05 7.54
CA THR A 404 -20.25 13.71 6.39
C THR A 404 -20.16 12.88 5.09
N PRO A 405 -20.77 11.68 4.99
CA PRO A 405 -20.66 10.83 3.79
C PRO A 405 -21.04 11.50 2.47
N SER A 406 -21.87 12.56 2.49
CA SER A 406 -22.23 13.34 1.31
C SER A 406 -21.03 14.06 0.65
N ASP A 407 -19.96 14.31 1.39
CA ASP A 407 -18.73 14.92 0.88
C ASP A 407 -17.98 14.00 -0.10
N MET A 408 -18.37 12.72 -0.18
CA MET A 408 -17.84 11.79 -1.18
C MET A 408 -18.07 12.32 -2.61
N SER A 409 -19.16 13.07 -2.82
CA SER A 409 -19.42 13.74 -4.11
C SER A 409 -18.36 14.78 -4.47
N SER A 410 -17.83 15.51 -3.48
CA SER A 410 -16.72 16.45 -3.64
C SER A 410 -15.42 15.69 -3.93
N ALA A 411 -15.12 14.64 -3.18
CA ALA A 411 -13.95 13.78 -3.43
C ALA A 411 -13.94 13.22 -4.87
N VAL A 412 -15.07 12.68 -5.33
CA VAL A 412 -15.22 12.18 -6.72
C VAL A 412 -15.06 13.32 -7.74
N THR A 413 -15.52 14.53 -7.42
CA THR A 413 -15.33 15.71 -8.28
C THR A 413 -13.85 16.07 -8.42
N ASP A 414 -13.10 16.07 -7.32
CA ASP A 414 -11.66 16.32 -7.36
C ASP A 414 -10.89 15.17 -8.06
N MET A 415 -11.29 13.91 -7.89
CA MET A 415 -10.75 12.78 -8.66
C MET A 415 -10.94 12.98 -10.18
N ARG A 416 -12.12 13.44 -10.61
CA ARG A 416 -12.37 13.78 -12.03
C ARG A 416 -11.50 14.94 -12.50
N ALA A 417 -11.26 15.93 -11.65
CA ALA A 417 -10.36 17.04 -11.95
C ALA A 417 -8.90 16.56 -12.11
N LEU A 418 -8.41 15.70 -11.21
CA LEU A 418 -7.10 15.07 -11.33
C LEU A 418 -6.95 14.29 -12.64
N ARG A 419 -7.96 13.48 -12.99
CA ARG A 419 -8.02 12.76 -14.27
C ARG A 419 -7.97 13.69 -15.48
N ALA A 420 -8.56 14.89 -15.40
CA ALA A 420 -8.51 15.88 -16.48
C ALA A 420 -7.15 16.59 -16.57
N LEU A 421 -6.47 16.79 -15.44
CA LEU A 421 -5.15 17.43 -15.38
C LEU A 421 -4.01 16.49 -15.81
N ALA A 422 -4.12 15.19 -15.53
CA ALA A 422 -3.05 14.23 -15.79
C ALA A 422 -2.57 14.19 -17.26
N PRO A 423 -3.44 14.11 -18.29
CA PRO A 423 -2.99 14.12 -19.69
C PRO A 423 -2.25 15.39 -20.10
N MET A 424 -2.55 16.53 -19.47
CA MET A 424 -1.84 17.78 -19.72
C MET A 424 -0.41 17.67 -19.19
N ALA A 425 -0.23 17.09 -18.00
CA ALA A 425 1.08 16.97 -17.36
C ALA A 425 1.96 15.88 -18.00
N MET A 426 1.33 14.83 -18.55
CA MET A 426 2.02 13.78 -19.31
C MET A 426 2.58 14.27 -20.66
N LYS A 427 2.05 15.38 -21.20
CA LYS A 427 2.45 15.96 -22.50
C LYS A 427 3.34 17.18 -22.39
N ALA A 428 3.32 17.88 -21.25
CA ALA A 428 4.09 19.09 -21.02
C ALA A 428 5.54 18.74 -20.70
N ASP A 429 6.49 19.36 -21.40
CA ASP A 429 7.93 19.30 -21.08
C ASP A 429 8.16 19.77 -19.63
N ASN A 430 9.11 19.16 -18.92
CA ASN A 430 9.40 19.55 -17.55
C ASN A 430 10.20 20.84 -17.39
N GLY A 431 10.66 21.46 -18.49
CA GLY A 431 11.40 22.71 -18.48
C GLY A 431 12.84 22.57 -17.98
N LEU A 432 13.31 21.35 -17.72
CA LEU A 432 14.65 21.07 -17.18
C LEU A 432 15.67 20.68 -18.27
N GLY A 433 15.25 20.65 -19.55
CA GLY A 433 16.13 20.26 -20.67
C GLY A 433 16.46 18.77 -20.71
N THR A 434 15.71 17.93 -19.98
CA THR A 434 15.89 16.47 -19.89
C THR A 434 15.23 15.72 -21.05
N GLY A 435 14.28 16.35 -21.75
CA GLY A 435 13.39 15.69 -22.71
C GLY A 435 12.32 14.82 -22.05
N GLU A 436 12.11 14.98 -20.74
CA GLU A 436 11.05 14.32 -19.99
C GLU A 436 9.84 15.25 -19.77
N THR A 437 8.67 14.66 -19.51
CA THR A 437 7.45 15.40 -19.18
C THR A 437 7.21 15.48 -17.67
N ILE A 438 6.40 16.45 -17.24
CA ILE A 438 6.17 16.76 -15.81
C ILE A 438 5.63 15.55 -15.03
N GLY A 439 4.73 14.77 -15.62
CA GLY A 439 4.02 13.70 -14.91
C GLY A 439 3.04 14.21 -13.85
N THR A 440 2.60 13.34 -12.95
CA THR A 440 1.55 13.63 -11.95
C THR A 440 2.12 13.70 -10.54
N PRO A 441 2.37 14.90 -9.98
CA PRO A 441 2.93 15.06 -8.65
C PRO A 441 1.86 14.84 -7.57
N PHE A 442 1.69 13.58 -7.15
CA PHE A 442 0.85 13.21 -6.02
C PHE A 442 1.54 13.55 -4.70
N GLN A 443 1.55 14.84 -4.37
CA GLN A 443 2.17 15.39 -3.17
C GLN A 443 1.39 16.60 -2.66
N GLU A 444 1.67 17.00 -1.42
CA GLU A 444 1.09 18.20 -0.83
C GLU A 444 1.51 19.48 -1.58
N PRO A 445 0.61 20.46 -1.75
CA PRO A 445 0.94 21.74 -2.35
C PRO A 445 1.89 22.58 -1.47
N PRO A 446 2.47 23.67 -2.00
CA PRO A 446 3.25 24.61 -1.20
C PRO A 446 2.44 25.13 -0.01
N ALA A 447 3.06 25.24 1.17
CA ALA A 447 2.41 25.83 2.32
C ALA A 447 1.96 27.27 1.99
N ASN A 448 0.67 27.57 2.23
CA ASN A 448 -0.03 28.85 1.99
C ASN A 448 -0.63 29.09 0.59
N THR A 449 -0.98 28.06 -0.17
CA THR A 449 -1.83 28.22 -1.37
C THR A 449 -3.31 28.34 -1.05
#